data_AF-A0A484LWE0-F1
#
_entry.id   AF-A0A484LWE0-F1
#
_cell.length_a   1.000
_cell.length_b   1.000
_cell.length_c   1.000
_cell.angle_alpha   90.00
_cell.angle_beta   90.00
_cell.angle_gamma   90.00
#
_symmetry.space_group_name_H-M   'P 1'
#
loop_
_entity.id
_entity.type
_entity.pdbx_description
1 polymer ?
#
loop_
_entity_poly.entity_id
_entity_poly.type
_entity_poly.pdbx_seq_one_letter_code
_entity_poly.pdbx_strand_id
1 'polypeptide(L)' 'MLTMWDEFATVQASELGKILSSGRYPLIFTKRVAATSFQGLSLTTRYDTSIEINPTTPQALTLREWSTSNTTSIENLL' A
#
# COMPACT_ATOMS: atom_id res chain seq x y z
N MET A 1 7.85 3.98 4.81
CA MET A 1 7.91 2.52 4.62
C MET A 1 6.77 1.85 5.39
N LEU A 2 6.19 0.76 4.88
CA LEU A 2 5.19 -0.07 5.58
C LEU A 2 5.75 -1.46 5.82
N THR A 3 5.83 -1.89 7.08
CA THR A 3 6.30 -3.22 7.48
C THR A 3 5.09 -4.11 7.77
N MET A 4 5.06 -5.31 7.18
CA MET A 4 4.01 -6.31 7.39
C MET A 4 4.59 -7.52 8.12
N TRP A 5 3.82 -8.07 9.07
CA TRP A 5 4.24 -9.20 9.91
C TRP A 5 3.28 -10.38 9.75
N ASP A 6 3.77 -11.59 10.06
CA ASP A 6 2.99 -12.83 10.11
C ASP A 6 2.13 -13.06 8.85
N GLU A 7 0.83 -13.29 9.03
CA GLU A 7 -0.10 -13.55 7.92
C GLU A 7 -0.17 -12.39 6.92
N PHE A 8 0.03 -11.14 7.36
CA PHE A 8 0.07 -10.00 6.44
C PHE A 8 1.24 -10.08 5.44
N ALA A 9 2.37 -10.63 5.88
CA ALA A 9 3.54 -10.81 5.03
C ALA A 9 3.38 -11.96 4.03
N THR A 10 2.59 -12.98 4.35
CA THR A 10 2.41 -14.15 3.48
C THR A 10 1.21 -14.03 2.55
N VAL A 11 0.15 -13.33 2.97
CA VAL A 11 -1.09 -13.16 2.21
C VAL A 11 -1.08 -11.84 1.45
N GLN A 12 -1.23 -10.70 2.14
CA GLN A 12 -1.37 -9.40 1.48
C GLN A 12 -0.08 -8.95 0.79
N ALA A 13 1.09 -9.09 1.44
CA ALA A 13 2.34 -8.70 0.80
C ALA A 13 2.67 -9.57 -0.44
N SER A 14 2.28 -10.84 -0.45
CA SER A 14 2.42 -11.73 -1.61
C SER A 14 1.54 -11.26 -2.78
N GLU A 15 0.28 -10.90 -2.52
CA GLU A 15 -0.61 -10.34 -3.53
C GLU A 15 -0.09 -9.00 -4.08
N LEU A 16 0.37 -8.10 -3.19
CA LEU A 16 0.98 -6.83 -3.58
C LEU A 16 2.24 -7.05 -4.42
N GLY A 17 3.08 -8.01 -4.04
CA GLY A 17 4.28 -8.39 -4.79
C GLY A 17 3.95 -8.85 -6.22
N LYS A 18 2.88 -9.63 -6.41
CA LYS A 18 2.41 -10.04 -7.75
C LYS A 18 1.94 -8.85 -8.59
N ILE A 19 1.22 -7.90 -7.99
CA ILE A 19 0.74 -6.70 -8.67
C ILE A 19 1.93 -5.83 -9.10
N LEU A 20 2.86 -5.57 -8.18
CA LEU A 20 4.08 -4.80 -8.45
C LEU A 20 4.93 -5.46 -9.55
N SER A 21 5.10 -6.78 -9.48
CA SER A 21 5.85 -7.54 -10.51
C SER A 21 5.19 -7.47 -11.90
N SER A 22 3.89 -7.15 -11.98
CA SER A 22 3.19 -6.91 -13.25
C SER A 22 3.37 -5.50 -13.82
N GLY A 23 4.23 -4.67 -13.21
CA GLY A 23 4.45 -3.28 -13.61
C GLY A 23 3.30 -2.35 -13.23
N ARG A 24 2.42 -2.77 -12.31
CA ARG A 24 1.28 -1.97 -11.84
C ARG A 24 1.49 -1.57 -10.38
N TYR A 25 1.03 -0.37 -10.04
CA TYR A 25 1.08 0.13 -8.67
C TYR A 25 -0.25 -0.17 -7.95
N PRO A 26 -0.28 -1.02 -6.91
CA PRO A 26 -1.49 -1.27 -6.15
C PRO A 26 -1.87 -0.05 -5.30
N LEU A 27 -3.18 0.20 -5.17
CA LEU A 27 -3.71 1.15 -4.19
C LEU A 27 -4.19 0.35 -2.99
N ILE A 28 -3.79 0.73 -1.78
CA ILE A 28 -4.19 0.03 -0.56
C ILE A 28 -4.93 0.97 0.40
N PHE A 29 -5.96 0.45 1.05
CA PHE A 29 -6.55 1.04 2.24
C PHE A 29 -6.10 0.25 3.46
N THR A 30 -5.59 0.95 4.47
CA THR A 30 -5.17 0.33 5.72
C THR A 30 -5.88 0.98 6.89
N LYS A 31 -6.32 0.15 7.85
CA LYS A 31 -6.97 0.60 9.09
C LYS A 31 -6.23 0.02 10.28
N ARG A 32 -6.11 0.80 11.37
CA ARG A 32 -5.44 0.40 12.62
C ARG A 32 -3.97 -0.02 12.43
N VAL A 33 -3.29 0.57 11.44
CA VAL A 33 -1.83 0.46 11.28
C VAL A 33 -1.13 1.31 12.34
N ALA A 34 -0.02 0.82 12.90
CA ALA A 34 0.77 1.59 13.86
C ALA A 34 1.77 2.49 13.15
N ALA A 35 1.91 3.72 13.63
CA ALA A 35 3.03 4.58 13.28
C ALA A 35 4.19 4.33 14.26
N THR A 36 5.41 4.33 13.72
CA THR A 36 6.66 4.10 14.45
C THR A 36 7.71 5.11 13.99
N SER A 37 8.70 5.38 14.83
CA SER A 37 9.82 6.27 14.53
C SER A 37 11.06 5.53 13.97
N PHE A 38 10.92 4.26 13.60
CA PHE A 38 12.02 3.49 13.04
C PHE A 38 12.38 3.99 11.63
N GLN A 39 13.61 4.47 11.47
CA GLN A 39 14.11 5.13 10.25
C GLN A 39 13.23 6.33 9.83
N GLY A 40 12.81 7.13 10.80
CA GLY A 40 11.85 8.22 10.60
C GLY A 40 10.41 7.72 10.75
N LEU A 41 9.44 8.42 10.14
CA LEU A 41 8.04 8.03 10.23
C LEU A 41 7.77 6.81 9.33
N SER A 42 7.53 5.66 9.97
CA SER A 42 7.25 4.39 9.31
C SER A 42 5.96 3.77 9.85
N LEU A 43 5.31 2.94 9.04
CA LEU A 43 4.10 2.23 9.40
C LEU A 43 4.38 0.74 9.62
N THR A 44 3.66 0.10 10.54
CA THR A 44 3.75 -1.35 10.78
C THR A 44 2.38 -1.95 11.08
N THR A 45 2.13 -3.18 10.59
CA THR A 45 0.90 -3.91 10.91
C THR A 45 0.83 -4.28 12.40
N ARG A 46 -0.39 -4.33 12.92
CA ARG A 46 -0.77 -4.85 14.24
C ARG A 46 -1.71 -6.04 14.06
N TYR A 47 -1.99 -6.78 15.13
CA TYR A 47 -2.94 -7.89 15.11
C TYR A 47 -4.37 -7.47 14.67
N ASP A 48 -4.77 -6.22 14.93
CA ASP A 48 -6.09 -5.67 14.56
C ASP A 48 -6.04 -4.79 13.30
N THR A 49 -4.95 -4.83 12.53
CA THR A 49 -4.85 -4.15 11.25
C THR A 49 -5.78 -4.78 10.21
N SER A 50 -6.37 -3.96 9.35
CA SER A 50 -7.08 -4.44 8.14
C SER A 50 -6.48 -3.78 6.92
N ILE A 51 -6.26 -4.56 5.86
CA ILE A 51 -5.71 -4.10 4.59
C ILE A 51 -6.65 -4.54 3.48
N GLU A 52 -7.12 -3.59 2.68
CA GLU A 52 -7.88 -3.84 1.46
C GLU A 52 -7.04 -3.42 0.25
N ILE A 53 -6.90 -4.33 -0.72
CA ILE A 53 -6.12 -4.11 -1.93
C ILE A 53 -7.07 -3.71 -3.06
N ASN A 54 -6.75 -2.61 -3.73
CA ASN A 54 -7.52 -2.02 -4.82
C ASN A 54 -9.00 -1.80 -4.48
N PRO A 55 -9.31 -1.11 -3.35
CA PRO A 55 -10.69 -0.79 -3.00
C PRO A 55 -11.36 0.02 -4.12
N THR A 56 -12.68 -0.14 -4.23
CA THR A 56 -13.51 0.55 -5.23
C THR A 56 -14.32 1.72 -4.64
N THR A 57 -13.92 2.19 -3.45
CA THR A 57 -14.52 3.39 -2.85
C THR A 57 -14.26 4.63 -3.72
N PRO A 58 -15.16 5.64 -3.70
CA PRO A 58 -14.98 6.85 -4.51
C PRO A 58 -13.61 7.52 -4.30
N GLN A 59 -13.13 7.55 -3.05
CA GLN A 59 -11.83 8.11 -2.71
C GLN A 59 -10.66 7.34 -3.35
N ALA A 60 -10.76 6.01 -3.37
CA ALA A 60 -9.75 5.17 -4.01
C ALA A 60 -9.74 5.34 -5.54
N LEU A 61 -10.90 5.51 -6.15
CA LEU A 61 -11.01 5.79 -7.58
C LEU A 61 -10.39 7.15 -7.94
N THR A 62 -10.70 8.19 -7.18
CA THR A 62 -10.07 9.52 -7.37
C THR A 62 -8.56 9.47 -7.21
N LEU A 63 -8.05 8.76 -6.19
CA LEU A 63 -6.60 8.64 -6.00
C LEU A 63 -5.94 7.82 -7.13
N ARG A 64 -6.63 6.81 -7.68
CA ARG A 64 -6.16 6.05 -8.85
C ARG A 64 -6.12 6.90 -10.12
N GLU A 65 -7.14 7.73 -10.35
CA GLU A 65 -7.14 8.68 -11.47
C GLU A 65 -5.97 9.67 -11.36
N TRP A 66 -5.75 10.20 -10.16
CA TRP A 66 -4.62 11.07 -9.88
C TRP A 66 -3.29 10.34 -10.12
N SER A 67 -3.11 9.13 -9.60
CA SER A 67 -1.84 8.40 -9.75
C SER A 67 -1.54 8.08 -11.21
N THR A 68 -2.57 7.69 -11.98
CA THR A 68 -2.45 7.41 -13.41
C THR A 68 -2.04 8.68 -14.18
N SER A 69 -2.64 9.82 -13.85
CA SER A 69 -2.33 11.12 -14.49
C SER A 69 -0.93 11.65 -14.14
N ASN A 70 -0.31 11.14 -13.08
CA ASN A 70 0.99 11.60 -12.56
C ASN A 70 2.07 10.51 -12.61
N THR A 71 1.89 9.47 -13.43
CA THR A 71 2.77 8.29 -13.47
C THR A 71 4.25 8.67 -13.63
N THR A 72 4.60 9.57 -14.55
CA THR A 72 5.99 10.02 -14.77
C THR A 72 6.61 10.67 -13.53
N SER A 73 5.82 11.47 -12.80
CA SER A 73 6.30 12.10 -11.56
C SER A 73 6.54 11.09 -10.46
N ILE A 74 5.70 10.05 -10.38
CA ILE A 74 5.83 8.97 -9.41
C ILE A 74 7.05 8.12 -9.73
N GLU A 75 7.26 7.77 -11.00
CA GLU A 75 8.42 6.99 -11.45
C GLU A 75 9.74 7.70 -11.16
N ASN A 76 9.79 9.03 -11.28
CA ASN A 76 11.00 9.80 -10.96
C ASN A 76 11.33 9.88 -9.46
N LEU A 77 10.41 9.48 -8.58
CA LEU A 77 10.58 9.47 -7.13
C LEU A 77 10.94 8.09 -6.56
N LEU A 78 10.80 7.04 -7.37
CA LEU A 78 11.09 5.63 -7.02
C LEU A 78 12.51 5.24 -7.44
#